data_AF-A0A2N0MAI2-F1
#
_entry.id   AF-A0A2N0MAI2-F1
#
_cell.length_a   1.000
_cell.length_b   1.000
_cell.length_c   1.000
_cell.angle_alpha   90.00
_cell.angle_beta   90.00
_cell.angle_gamma   90.00
#
_symmetry.space_group_name_H-M   'P 1'
#
loop_
_entity.id
_entity.type
_entity.pdbx_description
1 polymer ?
#
loop_
_entity_poly.entity_id
_entity_poly.type
_entity_poly.pdbx_seq_one_letter_code
_entity_poly.pdbx_strand_id
1 'polypeptide(L)'
;MPRNNIESTPSPPKIGGFAVPGGPHAPYRLAAQWIWASTAGWFLGYAMGFAVVAGIEFSYRPIAETVFGAVVGAGFGLTQYWVLRRRFRYAYWWPITCILGWTLGVFAGELATDRWLGNDVNFIAERILLGAVIGLITGAMQWMVVRRSYPQEIWWLGVSIPGYLVALVVHGLLIFAVGNGLVKSLAGAADIVMNSLPLALLPFGFGLAAAVMAWFLLRRRLDNALIWVSIGLVGFWAWWVLLQAGSGPRDMGTSAAVALMAALIGATVGITTGACLAWLTRQTPAEVG
;
A
#
# COMPACT_ATOMS: atom_id res chain seq x y z
N MET A 1 -34.33 -65.41 2.56
CA MET A 1 -33.36 -64.53 1.90
C MET A 1 -33.55 -63.11 2.44
N PRO A 2 -32.57 -62.53 3.16
CA PRO A 2 -32.70 -61.19 3.70
C PRO A 2 -32.46 -60.15 2.60
N ARG A 3 -33.36 -59.17 2.49
CA ARG A 3 -33.21 -58.01 1.60
C ARG A 3 -32.22 -57.05 2.23
N ASN A 4 -31.04 -56.92 1.63
CA ASN A 4 -30.10 -55.84 1.91
C ASN A 4 -30.72 -54.52 1.42
N ASN A 5 -31.33 -53.77 2.33
CA ASN A 5 -31.67 -52.38 2.11
C ASN A 5 -30.37 -51.58 2.11
N ILE A 6 -29.84 -51.33 0.91
CA ILE A 6 -28.78 -50.36 0.70
C ILE A 6 -29.41 -48.99 1.00
N GLU A 7 -29.22 -48.50 2.23
CA GLU A 7 -29.49 -47.12 2.57
C GLU A 7 -28.65 -46.25 1.62
N SER A 8 -29.34 -45.61 0.67
CA SER A 8 -28.75 -44.58 -0.15
C SER A 8 -28.33 -43.45 0.79
N THR A 9 -27.03 -43.41 1.12
CA THR A 9 -26.46 -42.30 1.86
C THR A 9 -26.84 -41.01 1.11
N PRO A 10 -27.56 -40.07 1.76
CA PRO A 10 -27.98 -38.85 1.11
C PRO A 10 -26.73 -38.15 0.58
N SER A 11 -26.75 -37.83 -0.72
CA SER A 11 -25.65 -37.14 -1.37
C SER A 11 -25.37 -35.88 -0.55
N PRO A 12 -24.12 -35.63 -0.11
CA PRO A 12 -23.82 -34.44 0.66
C PRO A 12 -24.34 -33.22 -0.12
N PRO A 13 -25.02 -32.27 0.55
CA PRO A 13 -25.57 -31.12 -0.11
C PRO A 13 -24.45 -30.46 -0.92
N LYS A 14 -24.68 -30.26 -2.22
CA LYS A 14 -23.79 -29.47 -3.08
C LYS A 14 -23.80 -28.04 -2.55
N ILE A 15 -23.02 -27.77 -1.51
CA ILE A 15 -22.72 -26.41 -1.06
C ILE A 15 -22.15 -25.74 -2.29
N GLY A 16 -22.88 -24.76 -2.82
CA GLY A 16 -22.64 -24.13 -4.11
C GLY A 16 -21.15 -23.90 -4.32
N GLY A 17 -20.53 -24.83 -5.03
CA GLY A 17 -19.11 -24.82 -5.26
C GLY A 17 -18.85 -23.61 -6.14
N PHE A 18 -18.31 -22.56 -5.53
CA PHE A 18 -17.58 -21.56 -6.29
C PHE A 18 -16.44 -22.31 -6.95
N ALA A 19 -16.68 -22.81 -8.17
CA ALA A 19 -15.66 -23.37 -9.02
C ALA A 19 -14.63 -22.26 -9.19
N VAL A 20 -13.54 -22.34 -8.42
CA VAL A 20 -12.45 -21.40 -8.53
C VAL A 20 -11.90 -21.61 -9.94
N PRO A 21 -11.98 -20.62 -10.86
CA PRO A 21 -11.49 -20.77 -12.22
C PRO A 21 -9.96 -20.82 -12.18
N GLY A 22 -9.41 -21.97 -11.81
CA GLY A 22 -8.01 -22.17 -11.45
C GLY A 22 -7.20 -22.67 -12.63
N GLY A 23 -7.09 -21.88 -13.69
CA GLY A 23 -6.04 -22.12 -14.68
C GLY A 23 -4.65 -22.01 -14.03
N PRO A 24 -3.60 -22.62 -14.60
CA PRO A 24 -2.23 -22.60 -14.05
C PRO A 24 -1.67 -21.19 -13.80
N HIS A 25 -2.31 -20.16 -14.35
CA HIS A 25 -1.92 -18.75 -14.20
C HIS A 25 -2.64 -17.98 -13.06
N ALA A 26 -3.59 -18.59 -12.36
CA ALA A 26 -4.34 -17.97 -11.27
C ALA A 26 -3.48 -17.31 -10.16
N PRO A 27 -2.38 -17.94 -9.66
CA PRO A 27 -1.57 -17.33 -8.60
C PRO A 27 -0.78 -16.10 -9.08
N TYR A 28 -0.26 -16.12 -10.31
CA TYR A 28 0.48 -14.99 -10.87
C TYR A 28 -0.41 -13.78 -11.08
N ARG A 29 -1.66 -14.00 -11.52
CA ARG A 29 -2.65 -12.93 -11.66
C ARG A 29 -2.98 -12.28 -10.31
N LEU A 30 -3.02 -13.05 -9.23
CA LEU A 30 -3.22 -12.53 -7.88
C LEU A 30 -2.03 -11.69 -7.43
N ALA A 31 -0.80 -12.22 -7.54
CA ALA A 31 0.41 -11.49 -7.18
C ALA A 31 0.46 -10.14 -7.90
N ALA A 32 0.21 -10.12 -9.21
CA ALA A 32 0.18 -8.88 -9.98
C ALA A 32 -0.91 -7.91 -9.49
N GLN A 33 -2.14 -8.38 -9.26
CA GLN A 33 -3.22 -7.56 -8.69
C GLN A 33 -2.83 -6.95 -7.34
N TRP A 34 -2.17 -7.76 -6.51
CA TRP A 34 -1.74 -7.37 -5.18
C TRP A 34 -0.63 -6.33 -5.20
N ILE A 35 0.38 -6.52 -6.05
CA ILE A 35 1.46 -5.55 -6.28
C ILE A 35 0.86 -4.21 -6.69
N TRP A 36 0.01 -4.20 -7.72
CA TRP A 36 -0.63 -2.97 -8.20
C TRP A 36 -1.51 -2.29 -7.15
N ALA A 37 -2.30 -3.07 -6.41
CA ALA A 37 -3.13 -2.52 -5.33
C ALA A 37 -2.28 -1.90 -4.22
N SER A 38 -1.16 -2.54 -3.87
CA SER A 38 -0.22 -2.03 -2.87
C SER A 38 0.44 -0.75 -3.36
N THR A 39 0.96 -0.73 -4.58
CA THR A 39 1.54 0.48 -5.20
C THR A 39 0.54 1.63 -5.23
N ALA A 40 -0.69 1.40 -5.70
CA ALA A 40 -1.74 2.42 -5.73
C ALA A 40 -2.12 2.91 -4.31
N GLY A 41 -2.17 1.99 -3.35
CA GLY A 41 -2.52 2.30 -1.96
C GLY A 41 -1.47 3.17 -1.27
N TRP A 42 -0.20 2.89 -1.51
CA TRP A 42 0.89 3.73 -1.02
C TRP A 42 0.90 5.11 -1.67
N PHE A 43 0.70 5.20 -2.99
CA PHE A 43 0.54 6.48 -3.66
C PHE A 43 -0.59 7.33 -3.07
N LEU A 44 -1.79 6.73 -2.97
CA LEU A 44 -2.96 7.41 -2.45
C LEU A 44 -2.78 7.80 -0.98
N GLY A 45 -2.26 6.86 -0.17
CA GLY A 45 -2.02 7.05 1.25
C GLY A 45 -1.00 8.15 1.54
N TYR A 46 0.16 8.13 0.86
CA TYR A 46 1.18 9.17 1.00
C TYR A 46 0.65 10.53 0.56
N ALA A 47 0.00 10.59 -0.61
CA ALA A 47 -0.60 11.82 -1.10
C ALA A 47 -1.55 12.35 -0.02
N MET A 48 -2.62 11.64 0.30
CA MET A 48 -3.59 12.11 1.29
C MET A 48 -2.96 12.46 2.65
N GLY A 49 -2.04 11.64 3.14
CA GLY A 49 -1.36 11.84 4.42
C GLY A 49 -0.63 13.18 4.48
N PHE A 50 0.09 13.53 3.42
CA PHE A 50 0.78 14.81 3.35
C PHE A 50 -0.18 16.02 3.36
N ALA A 51 -1.42 15.96 2.79
CA ALA A 51 -2.29 17.17 2.75
C ALA A 51 -2.88 17.37 4.09
N VAL A 52 -3.28 16.26 4.71
CA VAL A 52 -3.85 16.30 6.04
C VAL A 52 -2.82 16.89 6.98
N VAL A 53 -1.56 16.45 6.92
CA VAL A 53 -0.51 17.00 7.79
C VAL A 53 -0.13 18.43 7.43
N ALA A 54 0.10 18.74 6.15
CA ALA A 54 0.51 20.07 5.71
C ALA A 54 -0.60 21.12 5.87
N GLY A 55 -1.86 20.74 5.70
CA GLY A 55 -3.01 21.65 5.74
C GLY A 55 -3.56 21.92 7.13
N ILE A 56 -3.22 21.12 8.15
CA ILE A 56 -3.75 21.26 9.52
C ILE A 56 -2.74 21.92 10.47
N GLU A 57 -1.48 22.13 10.03
CA GLU A 57 -0.42 22.77 10.83
C GLU A 57 -0.34 22.24 12.27
N PHE A 58 -0.18 20.91 12.41
CA PHE A 58 -0.11 20.28 13.72
C PHE A 58 1.05 20.84 14.56
N SER A 59 0.73 21.32 15.77
CA SER A 59 1.71 21.85 16.73
C SER A 59 2.56 20.75 17.40
N TYR A 60 2.08 19.51 17.42
CA TYR A 60 2.75 18.38 18.05
C TYR A 60 3.06 17.28 17.04
N ARG A 61 4.36 17.08 16.77
CA ARG A 61 4.87 16.17 15.74
C ARG A 61 4.36 14.72 15.86
N PRO A 62 4.33 14.08 17.05
CA PRO A 62 3.83 12.70 17.14
C PRO A 62 2.36 12.55 16.74
N ILE A 63 1.51 13.57 16.98
CA ILE A 63 0.13 13.55 16.49
C ILE A 63 0.10 13.63 14.97
N ALA A 64 0.89 14.53 14.37
CA ALA A 64 0.99 14.67 12.92
C ALA A 64 1.39 13.35 12.25
N GLU A 65 2.45 12.69 12.75
CA GLU A 65 2.94 11.40 12.25
C GLU A 65 1.92 10.28 12.46
N THR A 66 1.19 10.28 13.58
CA THR A 66 0.14 9.30 13.86
C THR A 66 -1.04 9.45 12.89
N VAL A 67 -1.47 10.69 12.65
CA VAL A 67 -2.52 11.01 11.65
C VAL A 67 -2.05 10.61 10.26
N PHE A 68 -0.80 10.92 9.92
CA PHE A 68 -0.18 10.50 8.67
C PHE A 68 -0.24 8.98 8.49
N GLY A 69 0.20 8.22 9.51
CA GLY A 69 0.13 6.77 9.54
C GLY A 69 -1.30 6.25 9.33
N ALA A 70 -2.30 6.84 9.99
CA ALA A 70 -3.70 6.46 9.83
C ALA A 70 -4.19 6.64 8.38
N VAL A 71 -3.86 7.77 7.77
CA VAL A 71 -4.25 8.09 6.38
C VAL A 71 -3.53 7.18 5.38
N VAL A 72 -2.24 6.92 5.57
CA VAL A 72 -1.47 5.96 4.75
C VAL A 72 -2.06 4.56 4.87
N GLY A 73 -2.33 4.12 6.10
CA GLY A 73 -2.96 2.83 6.38
C GLY A 73 -4.34 2.69 5.75
N ALA A 74 -5.13 3.76 5.71
CA ALA A 74 -6.43 3.80 5.02
C ALA A 74 -6.28 3.64 3.51
N GLY A 75 -5.41 4.43 2.87
CA GLY A 75 -5.14 4.33 1.44
C GLY A 75 -4.68 2.94 1.04
N PHE A 76 -3.71 2.40 1.77
CA PHE A 76 -3.17 1.05 1.57
C PHE A 76 -4.20 -0.06 1.80
N GLY A 77 -4.95 0.01 2.90
CA GLY A 77 -5.95 -0.99 3.27
C GLY A 77 -7.13 -1.02 2.29
N LEU A 78 -7.60 0.13 1.84
CA LEU A 78 -8.74 0.22 0.92
C LEU A 78 -8.41 -0.35 -0.46
N THR A 79 -7.25 -0.03 -1.04
CA THR A 79 -6.87 -0.56 -2.35
C THR A 79 -6.68 -2.08 -2.32
N GLN A 80 -6.06 -2.61 -1.26
CA GLN A 80 -5.89 -4.06 -1.08
C GLN A 80 -7.22 -4.77 -0.82
N TYR A 81 -8.14 -4.15 -0.09
CA TYR A 81 -9.48 -4.68 0.15
C TYR A 81 -10.22 -5.03 -1.15
N TRP A 82 -10.08 -4.21 -2.21
CA TRP A 82 -10.69 -4.51 -3.51
C TRP A 82 -10.20 -5.83 -4.13
N VAL A 83 -8.96 -6.22 -3.86
CA VAL A 83 -8.40 -7.51 -4.29
C VAL A 83 -8.89 -8.63 -3.39
N LEU A 84 -8.93 -8.42 -2.07
CA LEU A 84 -9.27 -9.45 -1.08
C LEU A 84 -10.76 -9.78 -1.01
N ARG A 85 -11.66 -8.81 -1.23
CA ARG A 85 -13.11 -8.99 -1.04
C ARG A 85 -13.73 -10.09 -1.90
N ARG A 86 -13.04 -10.51 -2.97
CA ARG A 86 -13.46 -11.61 -3.84
C ARG A 86 -12.90 -12.97 -3.42
N ARG A 87 -12.04 -13.03 -2.40
CA ARG A 87 -11.27 -14.22 -2.02
C ARG A 87 -11.38 -14.58 -0.54
N PHE A 88 -11.56 -13.58 0.33
CA PHE A 88 -11.61 -13.77 1.78
C PHE A 88 -12.99 -13.42 2.32
N ARG A 89 -13.57 -14.30 3.13
CA ARG A 89 -14.88 -14.08 3.79
C ARG A 89 -14.87 -12.85 4.71
N TYR A 90 -13.75 -12.59 5.36
CA TYR A 90 -13.59 -11.51 6.35
C TYR A 90 -12.76 -10.34 5.81
N ALA A 91 -12.68 -10.18 4.48
CA ALA A 91 -11.89 -9.11 3.86
C ALA A 91 -12.26 -7.70 4.33
N TYR A 92 -13.50 -7.47 4.77
CA TYR A 92 -13.96 -6.15 5.22
C TYR A 92 -13.24 -5.64 6.48
N TRP A 93 -12.60 -6.52 7.25
CA TRP A 93 -11.73 -6.12 8.37
C TRP A 93 -10.36 -5.59 7.91
N TRP A 94 -9.98 -5.85 6.65
CA TRP A 94 -8.64 -5.53 6.15
C TRP A 94 -8.29 -4.04 6.25
N PRO A 95 -9.12 -3.09 5.78
CA PRO A 95 -8.79 -1.67 5.91
C PRO A 95 -8.63 -1.24 7.36
N ILE A 96 -9.47 -1.75 8.26
CA ILE A 96 -9.41 -1.44 9.70
C ILE A 96 -8.08 -1.90 10.27
N THR A 97 -7.64 -3.12 9.96
CA THR A 97 -6.35 -3.63 10.42
C THR A 97 -5.15 -2.89 9.83
N CYS A 98 -5.25 -2.40 8.59
CA CYS A 98 -4.21 -1.56 8.01
C CYS A 98 -4.13 -0.19 8.69
N ILE A 99 -5.27 0.47 8.94
CA ILE A 99 -5.34 1.75 9.66
C ILE A 99 -4.73 1.60 11.05
N LEU A 100 -5.21 0.62 11.84
CA LEU A 100 -4.71 0.40 13.20
C LEU A 100 -3.23 0.00 13.20
N GLY A 101 -2.84 -0.91 12.32
CA GLY A 101 -1.46 -1.39 12.20
C GLY A 101 -0.48 -0.26 11.91
N TRP A 102 -0.83 0.61 10.97
CA TRP A 102 -0.03 1.76 10.61
C TRP A 102 0.00 2.86 11.67
N THR A 103 -1.17 3.21 12.20
CA THR A 103 -1.30 4.25 13.23
C THR A 103 -0.45 3.89 14.46
N LEU A 104 -0.63 2.66 14.97
CA LEU A 104 0.13 2.16 16.10
C LEU A 104 1.59 1.91 15.75
N GLY A 105 1.87 1.44 14.54
CA GLY A 105 3.22 1.19 14.03
C GLY A 105 4.07 2.44 13.98
N VAL A 106 3.56 3.52 13.39
CA VAL A 106 4.25 4.81 13.29
C VAL A 106 4.44 5.38 14.69
N PHE A 107 3.38 5.45 15.49
CA PHE A 107 3.46 5.99 16.85
C PHE A 107 4.49 5.25 17.72
N ALA A 108 4.42 3.91 17.74
CA ALA A 108 5.36 3.10 18.51
C ALA A 108 6.79 3.16 17.95
N GLY A 109 6.94 3.26 16.64
CA GLY A 109 8.24 3.33 15.98
C GLY A 109 8.95 4.67 16.23
N GLU A 110 8.22 5.78 16.22
CA GLU A 110 8.75 7.10 16.61
C GLU A 110 9.16 7.09 18.09
N LEU A 111 8.28 6.59 18.99
CA LEU A 111 8.60 6.47 20.41
C LEU A 111 9.84 5.58 20.67
N ALA A 112 9.96 4.46 19.94
CA ALA A 112 11.11 3.57 20.04
C ALA A 112 12.39 4.24 19.53
N THR A 113 12.30 5.01 18.43
CA THR A 113 13.42 5.79 17.89
C THR A 113 13.89 6.82 18.90
N ASP A 114 12.99 7.66 19.40
CA ASP A 114 13.30 8.68 20.41
C ASP A 114 13.93 8.05 21.66
N ARG A 115 13.36 6.93 22.14
CA ARG A 115 13.78 6.30 23.38
C ARG A 115 15.10 5.54 23.29
N TRP A 116 15.36 4.85 22.17
CA TRP A 116 16.49 3.92 22.05
C TRP A 116 17.65 4.50 21.28
N LEU A 117 17.37 5.34 20.30
CA LEU A 117 18.39 5.89 19.43
C LEU A 117 18.81 7.30 19.87
N GLY A 118 17.92 8.04 20.55
CA GLY A 118 18.16 9.42 21.01
C GLY A 118 18.04 10.45 19.88
N ASN A 119 18.47 11.68 20.12
CA ASN A 119 18.28 12.79 19.17
C ASN A 119 19.37 12.87 18.08
N ASP A 120 20.54 12.27 18.30
CA ASP A 120 21.73 12.44 17.44
C ASP A 120 21.98 11.26 16.48
N VAL A 121 20.94 10.51 16.13
CA VAL A 121 21.10 9.26 15.39
C VAL A 121 21.32 9.45 13.91
N ASN A 122 22.03 8.48 13.35
CA ASN A 122 22.00 8.19 11.93
C ASN A 122 20.55 7.91 11.48
N PHE A 123 20.01 8.76 10.63
CA PHE A 123 18.67 8.63 10.05
C PHE A 123 18.42 7.26 9.39
N ILE A 124 19.44 6.56 8.86
CA ILE A 124 19.25 5.19 8.36
C ILE A 124 18.84 4.24 9.50
N ALA A 125 19.46 4.37 10.68
CA ALA A 125 19.12 3.56 11.84
C ALA A 125 17.68 3.84 12.33
N GLU A 126 17.27 5.10 12.35
CA GLU A 126 15.87 5.51 12.60
C GLU A 126 14.92 4.81 11.62
N ARG A 127 15.19 4.86 10.30
CA ARG A 127 14.30 4.26 9.29
C ARG A 127 14.25 2.74 9.36
N ILE A 128 15.34 2.09 9.73
CA ILE A 128 15.37 0.63 9.98
C ILE A 128 14.47 0.29 11.16
N LEU A 129 14.63 0.99 12.29
CA LEU A 129 13.85 0.74 13.51
C LEU A 129 12.37 1.01 13.28
N LEU A 130 12.03 2.17 12.72
CA LEU A 130 10.67 2.54 12.35
C LEU A 130 10.03 1.50 11.41
N GLY A 131 10.77 1.04 10.40
CA GLY A 131 10.30 0.03 9.45
C GLY A 131 10.06 -1.34 10.07
N ALA A 132 10.94 -1.76 10.97
CA ALA A 132 10.77 -3.00 11.72
C ALA A 132 9.53 -2.95 12.62
N VAL A 133 9.33 -1.86 13.36
CA VAL A 133 8.18 -1.69 14.28
C VAL A 133 6.86 -1.61 13.51
N ILE A 134 6.78 -0.80 12.44
CA ILE A 134 5.59 -0.73 11.57
C ILE A 134 5.31 -2.10 10.95
N GLY A 135 6.33 -2.78 10.45
CA GLY A 135 6.18 -4.09 9.81
C GLY A 135 5.67 -5.16 10.77
N LEU A 136 6.18 -5.17 12.01
CA LEU A 136 5.73 -6.09 13.05
C LEU A 136 4.26 -5.84 13.42
N ILE A 137 3.92 -4.60 13.77
CA ILE A 137 2.58 -4.24 14.26
C ILE A 137 1.55 -4.40 13.13
N THR A 138 1.84 -3.89 11.93
CA THR A 138 0.93 -4.02 10.78
C THR A 138 0.79 -5.47 10.34
N GLY A 139 1.89 -6.23 10.29
CA GLY A 139 1.87 -7.65 9.98
C GLY A 139 1.02 -8.44 10.98
N ALA A 140 1.13 -8.14 12.28
CA ALA A 140 0.34 -8.78 13.33
C ALA A 140 -1.16 -8.48 13.19
N MET A 141 -1.52 -7.22 12.94
CA MET A 141 -2.91 -6.83 12.74
C MET A 141 -3.51 -7.49 11.50
N GLN A 142 -2.77 -7.52 10.38
CA GLN A 142 -3.20 -8.20 9.16
C GLN A 142 -3.33 -9.71 9.35
N TRP A 143 -2.37 -10.34 10.02
CA TRP A 143 -2.38 -11.77 10.32
C TRP A 143 -3.65 -12.19 11.08
N MET A 144 -4.19 -11.34 11.97
CA MET A 144 -5.46 -11.61 12.66
C MET A 144 -6.65 -11.80 11.71
N VAL A 145 -6.62 -11.16 10.54
CA VAL A 145 -7.63 -11.32 9.49
C VAL A 145 -7.36 -12.57 8.67
N VAL A 146 -6.12 -12.76 8.21
CA VAL A 146 -5.80 -13.87 7.31
C VAL A 146 -5.89 -15.23 8.00
N ARG A 147 -5.48 -15.33 9.26
CA ARG A 147 -5.53 -16.57 10.05
C ARG A 147 -6.92 -17.18 10.19
N ARG A 148 -7.98 -16.36 10.05
CA ARG A 148 -9.38 -16.84 10.06
C ARG A 148 -9.75 -17.64 8.81
N SER A 149 -9.02 -17.44 7.72
CA SER A 149 -9.19 -18.18 6.46
C SER A 149 -8.10 -19.23 6.24
N TYR A 150 -6.92 -19.03 6.83
CA TYR A 150 -5.75 -19.88 6.63
C TYR A 150 -4.94 -20.01 7.95
N PRO A 151 -5.10 -21.12 8.70
CA PRO A 151 -4.56 -21.23 10.07
C PRO A 151 -3.02 -21.32 10.19
N GLN A 152 -2.31 -21.74 9.14
CA GLN A 152 -0.86 -22.00 9.18
C GLN A 152 0.03 -20.77 8.86
N GLU A 153 -0.55 -19.57 8.86
CA GLU A 153 0.05 -18.40 8.22
C GLU A 153 0.93 -17.50 9.08
N ILE A 154 1.71 -18.07 10.00
CA ILE A 154 2.73 -17.28 10.71
C ILE A 154 3.77 -16.68 9.74
N TRP A 155 3.90 -17.26 8.54
CA TRP A 155 4.70 -16.71 7.44
C TRP A 155 4.31 -15.30 7.01
N TRP A 156 3.05 -14.88 7.17
CA TRP A 156 2.62 -13.52 6.86
C TRP A 156 3.40 -12.48 7.68
N LEU A 157 3.63 -12.77 8.97
CA LEU A 157 4.47 -11.96 9.85
C LEU A 157 5.92 -11.95 9.36
N GLY A 158 6.45 -13.13 9.05
CA GLY A 158 7.82 -13.31 8.58
C GLY A 158 8.14 -12.55 7.30
N VAL A 159 7.16 -12.31 6.43
CA VAL A 159 7.33 -11.54 5.18
C VAL A 159 7.02 -10.06 5.36
N SER A 160 6.07 -9.71 6.25
CA SER A 160 5.69 -8.31 6.48
C SER A 160 6.85 -7.49 7.06
N ILE A 161 7.55 -8.02 8.07
CA ILE A 161 8.67 -7.33 8.73
C ILE A 161 9.78 -6.94 7.73
N PRO A 162 10.39 -7.87 6.97
CA PRO A 162 11.42 -7.51 6.00
C PRO A 162 10.87 -6.66 4.86
N GLY A 163 9.61 -6.85 4.45
CA GLY A 163 8.97 -6.03 3.43
C GLY A 163 8.91 -4.54 3.81
N TYR A 164 8.44 -4.24 5.02
CA TYR A 164 8.39 -2.85 5.52
C TYR A 164 9.77 -2.28 5.86
N LEU A 165 10.66 -3.10 6.42
CA LEU A 165 12.04 -2.70 6.69
C LEU A 165 12.74 -2.27 5.41
N VAL A 166 12.74 -3.12 4.37
CA VAL A 166 13.37 -2.80 3.08
C VAL A 166 12.71 -1.58 2.46
N ALA A 167 11.37 -1.50 2.50
CA ALA A 167 10.66 -0.35 1.94
C ALA A 167 11.03 0.97 2.63
N LEU A 168 11.16 1.02 3.96
CA LEU A 168 11.57 2.23 4.68
C LEU A 168 13.06 2.53 4.61
N VAL A 169 13.92 1.53 4.47
CA VAL A 169 15.35 1.77 4.16
C VAL A 169 15.49 2.37 2.76
N VAL A 170 14.82 1.79 1.76
CA VAL A 170 14.80 2.32 0.40
C VAL A 170 14.23 3.74 0.40
N HIS A 171 13.14 3.98 1.12
CA HIS A 171 12.57 5.31 1.34
C HIS A 171 13.62 6.29 1.88
N GLY A 172 14.28 5.93 2.99
CA GLY A 172 15.27 6.80 3.61
C GLY A 172 16.48 7.07 2.72
N LEU A 173 16.99 6.05 2.04
CA LEU A 173 18.07 6.18 1.08
C LEU A 173 17.66 7.04 -0.11
N LEU A 174 16.42 6.94 -0.58
CA LEU A 174 15.91 7.78 -1.68
C LEU A 174 15.85 9.25 -1.24
N ILE A 175 15.34 9.54 -0.04
CA ILE A 175 15.33 10.91 0.49
C ILE A 175 16.77 11.46 0.57
N PHE A 176 17.73 10.67 1.04
CA PHE A 176 19.11 11.16 1.13
C PHE A 176 19.80 11.28 -0.22
N ALA A 177 19.78 10.22 -1.03
CA ALA A 177 20.51 10.15 -2.29
C ALA A 177 19.86 10.99 -3.39
N VAL A 178 18.53 10.92 -3.50
CA VAL A 178 17.76 11.67 -4.49
C VAL A 178 17.37 13.01 -3.91
N GLY A 179 16.78 13.08 -2.71
CA GLY A 179 16.30 14.35 -2.16
C GLY A 179 17.39 15.42 -2.08
N ASN A 180 18.60 15.13 -1.60
CA ASN A 180 19.60 16.20 -1.43
C ASN A 180 20.19 16.70 -2.76
N GLY A 181 20.45 15.80 -3.72
CA GLY A 181 21.00 16.16 -5.04
C GLY A 181 19.94 16.62 -6.04
N LEU A 182 18.81 15.92 -6.10
CA LEU A 182 17.66 16.25 -6.94
C LEU A 182 16.95 17.50 -6.44
N VAL A 183 16.74 17.71 -5.14
CA VAL A 183 16.15 18.98 -4.65
C VAL A 183 17.10 20.13 -4.95
N LYS A 184 18.42 19.99 -4.80
CA LYS A 184 19.36 21.04 -5.21
C LYS A 184 19.36 21.29 -6.72
N SER A 185 19.35 20.21 -7.53
CA SER A 185 19.37 20.31 -9.00
C SER A 185 18.04 20.79 -9.56
N LEU A 186 16.90 20.38 -8.98
CA LEU A 186 15.56 20.83 -9.33
C LEU A 186 15.27 22.20 -8.74
N ALA A 187 15.83 22.61 -7.60
CA ALA A 187 15.72 23.99 -7.13
C ALA A 187 16.54 24.93 -8.04
N GLY A 188 17.76 24.53 -8.44
CA GLY A 188 18.56 25.28 -9.41
C GLY A 188 17.94 25.30 -10.82
N ALA A 189 17.42 24.17 -11.29
CA ALA A 189 16.71 24.09 -12.56
C ALA A 189 15.33 24.76 -12.48
N ALA A 190 14.63 24.72 -11.35
CA ALA A 190 13.39 25.46 -11.14
C ALA A 190 13.69 26.96 -11.11
N ASP A 191 14.76 27.46 -10.50
CA ASP A 191 15.12 28.88 -10.61
C ASP A 191 15.38 29.31 -12.08
N ILE A 192 15.93 28.42 -12.91
CA ILE A 192 16.14 28.66 -14.35
C ILE A 192 14.84 28.53 -15.16
N VAL A 193 14.04 27.51 -14.85
CA VAL A 193 12.83 27.14 -15.59
C VAL A 193 11.61 27.94 -15.13
N MET A 194 11.54 28.42 -13.90
CA MET A 194 10.42 29.22 -13.35
C MET A 194 10.17 30.53 -14.11
N ASN A 195 11.14 31.01 -14.88
CA ASN A 195 10.93 32.10 -15.85
C ASN A 195 10.24 31.63 -17.15
N SER A 196 9.86 30.37 -17.23
CA SER A 196 9.15 29.76 -18.35
C SER A 196 8.10 28.79 -17.84
N LEU A 197 6.92 28.83 -18.42
CA LEU A 197 5.69 28.26 -17.87
C LEU A 197 5.50 26.71 -17.93
N PRO A 198 6.40 25.79 -18.38
CA PRO A 198 5.95 24.43 -18.69
C PRO A 198 6.04 23.37 -17.56
N LEU A 199 6.57 23.66 -16.36
CA LEU A 199 6.69 22.64 -15.29
C LEU A 199 5.37 22.28 -14.60
N ALA A 200 4.36 23.17 -14.62
CA ALA A 200 3.02 22.88 -14.09
C ALA A 200 2.30 21.75 -14.85
N LEU A 201 2.73 21.44 -16.08
CA LEU A 201 2.10 20.46 -16.97
C LEU A 201 2.77 19.07 -16.95
N LEU A 202 3.98 18.93 -16.42
CA LEU A 202 4.65 17.62 -16.31
C LEU A 202 3.89 16.59 -15.44
N PRO A 203 3.40 16.98 -14.25
CA PRO A 203 2.49 16.14 -13.46
C PRO A 203 1.17 15.86 -14.19
N PHE A 204 0.71 16.76 -15.07
CA PHE A 204 -0.43 16.51 -15.97
C PHE A 204 -0.13 15.34 -16.90
N GLY A 205 1.05 15.37 -17.55
CA GLY A 205 1.50 14.30 -18.44
C GLY A 205 1.60 12.96 -17.73
N PHE A 206 2.26 12.91 -16.56
CA PHE A 206 2.43 11.67 -15.82
C PHE A 206 1.13 11.15 -15.20
N GLY A 207 0.33 12.03 -14.59
CA GLY A 207 -0.99 11.69 -14.04
C GLY A 207 -1.94 11.16 -15.12
N LEU A 208 -1.97 11.81 -16.29
CA LEU A 208 -2.77 11.38 -17.44
C LEU A 208 -2.27 10.04 -18.01
N ALA A 209 -0.96 9.87 -18.16
CA ALA A 209 -0.39 8.60 -18.64
C ALA A 209 -0.69 7.44 -17.68
N ALA A 210 -0.53 7.67 -16.37
CA ALA A 210 -0.86 6.71 -15.33
C ALA A 210 -2.36 6.39 -15.30
N ALA A 211 -3.22 7.39 -15.46
CA ALA A 211 -4.66 7.23 -15.56
C ALA A 211 -5.07 6.40 -16.80
N VAL A 212 -4.47 6.67 -17.96
CA VAL A 212 -4.72 5.90 -19.20
C VAL A 212 -4.26 4.45 -19.03
N MET A 213 -3.08 4.21 -18.47
CA MET A 213 -2.60 2.86 -18.16
C MET A 213 -3.51 2.13 -17.16
N ALA A 214 -3.87 2.80 -16.07
CA ALA A 214 -4.79 2.26 -15.07
C ALA A 214 -6.15 1.94 -15.68
N TRP A 215 -6.69 2.80 -16.54
CA TRP A 215 -7.94 2.55 -17.25
C TRP A 215 -7.85 1.33 -18.16
N PHE A 216 -6.80 1.21 -18.98
CA PHE A 216 -6.62 0.04 -19.85
C PHE A 216 -6.54 -1.29 -19.07
N LEU A 217 -5.94 -1.26 -17.89
CA LEU A 217 -5.82 -2.41 -17.00
C LEU A 217 -7.12 -2.74 -16.26
N LEU A 218 -7.86 -1.71 -15.83
CA LEU A 218 -9.06 -1.84 -15.02
C LEU A 218 -10.34 -2.06 -15.82
N ARG A 219 -10.42 -1.53 -17.06
CA ARG A 219 -11.63 -1.60 -17.91
C ARG A 219 -12.07 -3.03 -18.27
N ARG A 220 -11.17 -4.01 -18.18
CA ARG A 220 -11.49 -5.44 -18.39
C ARG A 220 -11.91 -6.17 -17.11
N ARG A 221 -11.88 -5.51 -15.94
CA ARG A 221 -12.00 -6.15 -14.62
C ARG A 221 -12.99 -5.48 -13.67
N LEU A 222 -13.35 -4.23 -13.95
CA LEU A 222 -14.28 -3.42 -13.18
C LEU A 222 -15.27 -2.74 -14.13
N ASP A 223 -16.55 -2.99 -13.91
CA ASP A 223 -17.59 -2.11 -14.44
C ASP A 223 -17.35 -0.72 -13.83
N ASN A 224 -17.39 0.32 -14.65
CA ASN A 224 -17.10 1.71 -14.26
C ASN A 224 -15.63 2.02 -13.91
N ALA A 225 -14.66 1.27 -14.46
CA ALA A 225 -13.23 1.59 -14.33
C ALA A 225 -12.87 3.05 -14.66
N LEU A 226 -13.59 3.66 -15.63
CA LEU A 226 -13.41 5.07 -16.00
C LEU A 226 -13.70 6.02 -14.83
N ILE A 227 -14.73 5.73 -14.02
CA ILE A 227 -15.11 6.56 -12.87
C ILE A 227 -14.00 6.51 -11.81
N TRP A 228 -13.48 5.33 -11.51
CA TRP A 228 -12.40 5.16 -10.52
C TRP A 228 -11.09 5.82 -10.95
N VAL A 229 -10.74 5.70 -12.23
CA VAL A 229 -9.57 6.38 -12.79
C VAL A 229 -9.77 7.90 -12.77
N SER A 230 -10.97 8.38 -13.05
CA SER A 230 -11.30 9.81 -13.02
C SER A 230 -11.24 10.35 -11.60
N ILE A 231 -11.74 9.63 -10.60
CA ILE A 231 -11.64 10.00 -9.18
C ILE A 231 -10.17 10.04 -8.74
N GLY A 232 -9.35 9.06 -9.14
CA GLY A 232 -7.92 9.04 -8.83
C GLY A 232 -7.16 10.21 -9.50
N LEU A 233 -7.49 10.51 -10.76
CA LEU A 233 -6.88 11.60 -11.51
C LEU A 233 -7.30 12.96 -10.94
N VAL A 234 -8.58 13.17 -10.64
CA VAL A 234 -9.11 14.40 -10.03
C VAL A 234 -8.57 14.57 -8.61
N GLY A 235 -8.48 13.49 -7.83
CA GLY A 235 -7.89 13.51 -6.50
C GLY A 235 -6.41 13.88 -6.52
N PHE A 236 -5.63 13.29 -7.45
CA PHE A 236 -4.24 13.67 -7.70
C PHE A 236 -4.11 15.13 -8.16
N TRP A 237 -5.05 15.63 -8.95
CA TRP A 237 -5.06 17.01 -9.44
C TRP A 237 -5.40 18.03 -8.37
N ALA A 238 -6.47 17.80 -7.63
CA ALA A 238 -6.85 18.62 -6.49
C ALA A 238 -5.69 18.67 -5.48
N TRP A 239 -5.07 17.52 -5.22
CA TRP A 239 -3.86 17.39 -4.43
C TRP A 239 -2.68 18.25 -4.96
N TRP A 240 -2.36 18.12 -6.25
CA TRP A 240 -1.26 18.86 -6.86
C TRP A 240 -1.47 20.38 -6.81
N VAL A 241 -2.70 20.83 -7.09
CA VAL A 241 -3.07 22.25 -7.02
C VAL A 241 -2.98 22.77 -5.59
N LEU A 242 -3.39 21.98 -4.59
CA LEU A 242 -3.29 22.34 -3.18
C LEU A 242 -1.82 22.45 -2.72
N LEU A 243 -0.95 21.56 -3.18
CA LEU A 243 0.49 21.67 -2.95
C LEU A 243 1.08 22.94 -3.58
N GLN A 244 0.69 23.27 -4.82
CA GLN A 244 1.16 24.50 -5.48
C GLN A 244 0.62 25.78 -4.85
N ALA A 245 -0.60 25.75 -4.30
CA ALA A 245 -1.20 26.90 -3.65
C ALA A 245 -0.56 27.22 -2.29
N GLY A 246 0.04 26.23 -1.62
CA GLY A 246 0.61 26.39 -0.28
C GLY A 246 2.11 26.66 -0.22
N SER A 247 2.89 26.29 -1.25
CA SER A 247 4.35 26.34 -1.18
C SER A 247 4.93 26.85 -2.50
N GLY A 248 5.77 27.88 -2.42
CA GLY A 248 6.38 28.51 -3.59
C GLY A 248 7.18 27.53 -4.45
N PRO A 249 7.57 27.94 -5.66
CA PRO A 249 8.16 27.04 -6.66
C PRO A 249 9.45 26.27 -6.26
N ARG A 250 10.12 26.67 -5.16
CA ARG A 250 11.26 25.93 -4.57
C ARG A 250 10.86 24.54 -4.06
N ASP A 251 9.57 24.30 -3.81
CA ASP A 251 9.03 23.04 -3.30
C ASP A 251 8.50 22.10 -4.41
N MET A 252 8.75 22.41 -5.68
CA MET A 252 8.34 21.51 -6.78
C MET A 252 9.20 20.24 -6.86
N GLY A 253 10.50 20.32 -6.55
CA GLY A 253 11.41 19.16 -6.62
C GLY A 253 11.11 18.07 -5.59
N THR A 254 10.53 18.43 -4.46
CA THR A 254 10.14 17.50 -3.40
C THR A 254 8.92 16.66 -3.79
N SER A 255 7.97 17.22 -4.55
CA SER A 255 6.73 16.51 -4.94
C SER A 255 6.94 15.32 -5.90
N ALA A 256 7.82 15.43 -6.89
CA ALA A 256 8.15 14.34 -7.81
C ALA A 256 8.95 13.22 -7.10
N ALA A 257 9.87 13.60 -6.20
CA ALA A 257 10.61 12.65 -5.38
C ALA A 257 9.67 11.87 -4.45
N VAL A 258 8.73 12.56 -3.79
CA VAL A 258 7.70 11.94 -2.94
C VAL A 258 6.81 10.98 -3.72
N ALA A 259 6.41 11.34 -4.94
CA ALA A 259 5.61 10.47 -5.81
C ALA A 259 6.39 9.18 -6.20
N LEU A 260 7.62 9.32 -6.68
CA LEU A 260 8.47 8.17 -7.03
C LEU A 260 8.73 7.27 -5.83
N MET A 261 8.96 7.88 -4.67
CA MET A 261 9.19 7.21 -3.40
C MET A 261 7.97 6.39 -2.96
N ALA A 262 6.77 6.96 -3.00
CA ALA A 262 5.53 6.25 -2.73
C ALA A 262 5.34 5.05 -3.69
N ALA A 263 5.71 5.20 -4.97
CA ALA A 263 5.70 4.13 -5.96
C ALA A 263 6.59 2.95 -5.55
N LEU A 264 7.85 3.24 -5.22
CA LEU A 264 8.87 2.24 -4.91
C LEU A 264 8.58 1.49 -3.63
N ILE A 265 8.14 2.22 -2.60
CA ILE A 265 7.71 1.63 -1.34
C ILE A 265 6.53 0.68 -1.60
N GLY A 266 5.53 1.12 -2.35
CA GLY A 266 4.37 0.28 -2.64
C GLY A 266 4.65 -0.90 -3.55
N ALA A 267 5.59 -0.76 -4.49
CA ALA A 267 6.10 -1.89 -5.27
C ALA A 267 6.83 -2.90 -4.37
N THR A 268 7.73 -2.45 -3.49
CA THR A 268 8.50 -3.31 -2.58
C THR A 268 7.58 -4.09 -1.63
N VAL A 269 6.67 -3.39 -0.95
CA VAL A 269 5.70 -4.04 -0.05
C VAL A 269 4.76 -4.94 -0.83
N GLY A 270 4.29 -4.50 -2.00
CA GLY A 270 3.42 -5.27 -2.87
C GLY A 270 4.06 -6.56 -3.38
N ILE A 271 5.34 -6.53 -3.76
CA ILE A 271 6.07 -7.71 -4.25
C ILE A 271 6.26 -8.72 -3.13
N THR A 272 6.75 -8.26 -1.98
CA THR A 272 7.02 -9.12 -0.82
C THR A 272 5.74 -9.79 -0.32
N THR A 273 4.71 -9.02 0.00
CA THR A 273 3.43 -9.56 0.51
C THR A 273 2.63 -10.27 -0.58
N GLY A 274 2.74 -9.86 -1.85
CA GLY A 274 2.05 -10.50 -2.97
C GLY A 274 2.61 -11.87 -3.32
N ALA A 275 3.91 -12.07 -3.21
CA ALA A 275 4.54 -13.38 -3.34
C ALA A 275 4.07 -14.34 -2.24
N CYS A 276 3.99 -13.85 -0.99
CA CYS A 276 3.44 -14.60 0.14
C CYS A 276 1.97 -14.98 -0.12
N LEU A 277 1.13 -14.02 -0.51
CA LEU A 277 -0.28 -14.29 -0.82
C LEU A 277 -0.46 -15.30 -1.97
N ALA A 278 0.37 -15.20 -3.02
CA ALA A 278 0.34 -16.16 -4.11
C ALA A 278 0.76 -17.57 -3.67
N TRP A 279 1.74 -17.68 -2.77
CA TRP A 279 2.14 -18.96 -2.18
C TRP A 279 1.05 -19.54 -1.29
N LEU A 280 0.44 -18.74 -0.42
CA LEU A 280 -0.66 -19.14 0.46
C LEU A 280 -1.87 -19.67 -0.31
N THR A 281 -2.24 -18.98 -1.40
CA THR A 281 -3.35 -19.45 -2.26
C THR A 281 -3.03 -20.71 -3.07
N ARG A 282 -1.76 -21.12 -3.19
CA ARG A 282 -1.40 -22.42 -3.77
C ARG A 282 -1.53 -23.56 -2.78
N GLN A 283 -1.46 -23.29 -1.48
CA GLN A 283 -1.58 -24.27 -0.42
C GLN A 283 -3.01 -24.67 -0.10
N THR A 284 -3.98 -24.43 -1.00
CA THR A 284 -5.35 -24.95 -0.84
C THR A 284 -5.26 -26.39 -0.37
N PRO A 285 -5.78 -26.71 0.84
CA PRO A 285 -5.65 -28.03 1.40
C PRO A 285 -6.17 -29.03 0.38
N ALA A 286 -5.30 -29.95 -0.05
CA ALA A 286 -5.77 -31.20 -0.62
C ALA A 286 -6.76 -31.74 0.39
N GLU A 287 -8.00 -31.90 -0.07
CA GLU A 287 -9.19 -32.30 0.67
C GLU A 287 -8.88 -32.90 2.03
N VAL A 288 -9.10 -32.12 3.09
CA VAL A 288 -9.29 -32.70 4.42
C VAL A 288 -10.62 -33.45 4.32
N GLY A 289 -10.52 -34.72 3.92
CA GLY A 289 -11.61 -35.68 3.91
C GLY A 289 -12.12 -35.98 5.32
#